data_AF-A0A222Z8L0-F1
#
_entry.id   AF-A0A222Z8L0-F1
#
_cell.length_a   1.000
_cell.length_b   1.000
_cell.length_c   1.000
_cell.angle_alpha   90.00
_cell.angle_beta   90.00
_cell.angle_gamma   90.00
#
_symmetry.space_group_name_H-M   'P 1'
#
loop_
_entity.id
_entity.type
_entity.pdbx_description
1 polymer ?
#
loop_
_entity_poly.entity_id
_entity_poly.type
_entity_poly.pdbx_seq_one_letter_code
_entity_poly.pdbx_strand_id
1 'polypeptide(L)' 'EYLDAEEEETAMICMTPEDLDLYRMQKAGYVVDDDNTDDPNRRLKTKTNPTTHMYTHCEIHPSMILGICASIIPFPDHNQ' A
#
# COMPACT_ATOMS: atom_id res chain seq x y z
N GLU A 1 6.61 -1.08 14.83
CA GLU A 1 7.35 -0.04 15.57
C GLU A 1 6.47 1.19 15.64
N TYR A 2 6.54 1.99 16.70
CA TYR A 2 5.90 3.31 16.68
C TYR A 2 6.86 4.24 15.96
N LEU A 3 6.39 4.85 14.88
CA LEU A 3 7.17 5.77 14.05
C LEU A 3 6.71 7.19 14.35
N ASP A 4 7.64 8.09 14.61
CA ASP A 4 7.31 9.52 14.70
C ASP A 4 7.34 10.22 13.33
N ALA A 5 6.97 11.49 13.29
CA ALA A 5 6.86 12.25 12.05
C ALA A 5 8.21 12.59 11.42
N GLU A 6 9.28 12.72 12.20
CA GLU A 6 10.63 12.98 11.67
C GLU A 6 11.21 11.69 11.07
N GLU A 7 10.97 10.55 11.72
CA GLU A 7 11.37 9.23 11.22
C GLU A 7 10.65 8.86 9.91
N GLU A 8 9.39 9.27 9.73
CA GLU A 8 8.61 9.05 8.51
C GLU A 8 9.30 9.64 7.26
N GLU A 9 10.02 10.77 7.39
CA GLU A 9 10.73 11.40 6.27
C GLU A 9 11.87 10.53 5.70
N THR A 10 12.36 9.58 6.49
CA THR A 10 13.46 8.67 6.12
C THR A 10 13.02 7.23 5.92
N ALA A 11 11.81 6.89 6.32
CA ALA A 11 11.24 5.56 6.18
C ALA A 11 10.62 5.35 4.78
N MET A 12 10.57 4.09 4.34
CA MET A 12 9.83 3.68 3.14
C MET A 12 8.76 2.70 3.57
N ILE A 13 7.50 3.14 3.54
CA ILE A 13 6.34 2.37 4.03
C ILE A 13 5.58 1.80 2.84
N CYS A 14 5.29 0.50 2.85
CA CYS A 14 4.36 -0.13 1.92
C CYS A 14 2.92 -0.06 2.45
N MET A 15 1.94 0.07 1.55
CA MET A 15 0.54 0.28 1.91
C MET A 15 -0.19 -1.02 2.27
N THR A 16 0.17 -2.12 1.60
CA THR A 16 -0.44 -3.44 1.80
C THR A 16 0.63 -4.52 1.78
N PRO A 17 0.44 -5.65 2.48
CA PRO A 17 1.40 -6.75 2.47
C PRO A 17 1.59 -7.34 1.06
N GLU A 18 0.55 -7.32 0.22
CA GLU A 18 0.67 -7.79 -1.17
C GLU A 18 1.66 -6.94 -1.97
N ASP A 19 1.71 -5.63 -1.73
CA ASP A 19 2.66 -4.74 -2.42
C ASP A 19 4.11 -5.06 -2.03
N LEU A 20 4.33 -5.50 -0.78
CA LEU A 20 5.64 -5.95 -0.29
C LEU A 20 6.08 -7.26 -0.95
N ASP A 21 5.15 -8.19 -1.14
CA ASP A 21 5.44 -9.46 -1.81
C ASP A 21 5.70 -9.28 -3.30
N LEU A 22 4.93 -8.40 -3.97
CA LEU A 22 5.19 -7.98 -5.36
C LEU A 22 6.59 -7.39 -5.51
N TYR A 23 6.98 -6.49 -4.59
CA TYR A 23 8.31 -5.91 -4.57
C TYR A 23 9.42 -6.98 -4.41
N ARG A 24 9.22 -7.97 -3.53
CA ARG A 24 10.16 -9.09 -3.36
C ARG A 24 10.29 -9.95 -4.63
N MET A 25 9.17 -10.25 -5.28
CA MET A 25 9.15 -11.01 -6.54
C MET A 25 9.86 -10.25 -7.67
N GLN A 26 9.57 -8.96 -7.81
CA GLN A 26 10.21 -8.09 -8.81
C GLN A 26 11.73 -8.00 -8.58
N LYS A 27 12.17 -7.88 -7.32
CA LYS A 27 13.59 -7.87 -6.95
C LYS A 27 14.29 -9.21 -7.22
N ALA A 28 13.56 -10.32 -7.12
CA ALA A 28 14.04 -11.65 -7.51
C ALA A 28 14.04 -11.88 -9.04
N GLY A 29 13.60 -10.89 -9.83
CA GLY A 29 13.60 -10.94 -11.30
C GLY A 29 12.36 -11.60 -11.91
N TYR A 30 11.31 -11.85 -11.13
CA TYR A 30 10.04 -12.35 -11.66
C TYR A 30 9.26 -11.21 -12.31
N VAL A 31 8.76 -11.46 -13.53
CA VAL A 31 7.79 -10.58 -14.17
C VAL A 31 6.44 -10.89 -13.55
N VAL A 32 5.94 -9.99 -12.70
CA VAL A 32 4.60 -10.10 -12.17
C VAL A 32 3.67 -9.35 -13.11
N ASP A 33 2.81 -10.09 -13.79
CA ASP A 33 1.76 -9.49 -14.62
C ASP A 33 0.64 -9.05 -13.67
N ASP A 34 0.36 -7.74 -13.64
CA ASP A 34 -0.80 -7.19 -12.93
C ASP A 34 -2.01 -7.38 -13.83
N ASP A 35 -2.36 -8.64 -14.10
CA ASP A 35 -3.47 -8.95 -14.98
C ASP A 35 -4.77 -8.64 -14.22
N ASN A 36 -5.29 -7.44 -14.45
CA ASN A 36 -6.52 -6.90 -13.86
C ASN A 36 -7.78 -7.60 -14.40
N THR A 37 -7.62 -8.74 -15.08
CA THR A 37 -8.66 -9.46 -15.82
C THR A 37 -9.62 -10.20 -14.89
N ASP A 38 -9.17 -10.62 -13.72
CA ASP A 38 -9.97 -11.43 -12.78
C ASP A 38 -10.98 -10.61 -11.96
N ASP A 39 -10.78 -9.30 -11.79
CA ASP A 39 -11.73 -8.43 -11.09
C ASP A 39 -11.68 -6.96 -11.56
N PRO A 40 -12.56 -6.57 -12.51
CA PRO A 40 -12.57 -5.21 -13.06
C PRO A 40 -13.08 -4.15 -12.09
N ASN A 41 -13.72 -4.54 -10.98
CA ASN A 41 -14.29 -3.60 -10.00
C ASN A 41 -13.34 -3.33 -8.83
N ARG A 42 -12.18 -4.01 -8.78
CA ARG A 42 -11.20 -3.79 -7.72
C ARG A 42 -10.58 -2.40 -7.80
N ARG A 43 -10.16 -1.87 -6.65
CA ARG A 43 -9.37 -0.64 -6.59
C ARG A 43 -8.09 -0.80 -7.41
N LEU A 44 -7.86 0.11 -8.36
CA LEU A 44 -6.65 0.13 -9.18
C LEU A 44 -5.43 0.35 -8.27
N LYS A 45 -4.50 -0.60 -8.28
CA LYS A 45 -3.22 -0.48 -7.56
C LYS A 45 -2.22 0.32 -8.39
N THR A 46 -1.40 1.14 -7.73
CA THR A 46 -0.27 1.79 -8.38
C THR A 46 0.83 0.76 -8.63
N LYS A 47 1.48 0.85 -9.79
CA LYS A 47 2.62 -0.03 -10.11
C LYS A 47 3.79 0.28 -9.19
N THR A 48 4.47 -0.74 -8.71
CA THR A 48 5.69 -0.61 -7.91
C THR A 48 6.75 0.13 -8.73
N ASN A 49 7.31 1.20 -8.15
CA ASN A 49 8.38 1.95 -8.83
C ASN A 49 9.66 1.09 -8.88
N PRO A 50 10.23 0.84 -10.08
CA PRO A 50 11.47 0.08 -10.21
C PRO A 50 12.66 0.68 -9.46
N THR A 51 12.64 1.98 -9.16
CA THR A 51 13.72 2.67 -8.45
C THR A 51 13.61 2.55 -6.93
N THR A 52 12.56 1.94 -6.40
CA THR A 52 12.41 1.73 -4.94
C THR A 52 13.45 0.73 -4.45
N HIS A 53 14.35 1.15 -3.56
CA HIS A 53 15.47 0.32 -3.11
C HIS A 53 15.10 -0.73 -2.06
N MET A 54 14.27 -0.38 -1.07
CA MET A 54 13.71 -1.30 -0.06
C MET A 54 12.54 -0.64 0.68
N TYR A 55 11.63 -1.46 1.21
CA TYR A 55 10.65 -1.06 2.21
C TYR A 55 11.18 -1.39 3.62
N THR A 56 11.04 -0.45 4.55
CA THR A 56 11.42 -0.63 5.96
C THR A 56 10.23 -1.04 6.82
N HIS A 57 9.02 -0.61 6.44
CA HIS A 57 7.79 -0.82 7.20
C HIS A 57 6.61 -1.18 6.28
N CYS A 58 5.56 -1.73 6.89
CA CYS A 58 4.25 -1.93 6.27
C CYS A 58 3.21 -1.21 7.13
N GLU A 59 2.35 -0.44 6.48
CA GLU A 59 1.17 0.15 7.11
C GLU A 59 0.26 -0.97 7.64
N ILE A 60 -0.37 -0.77 8.81
CA ILE A 60 -1.20 -1.80 9.42
C ILE A 60 -2.49 -1.97 8.64
N HIS A 61 -3.15 -0.84 8.32
CA HIS A 61 -4.29 -0.80 7.43
C HIS A 61 -4.58 0.65 7.03
N PRO A 62 -4.78 0.98 5.74
CA PRO A 62 -5.02 2.37 5.30
C PRO A 62 -6.18 3.09 6.00
N SER A 63 -7.22 2.35 6.44
CA SER A 63 -8.35 2.93 7.19
C SER A 63 -7.97 3.52 8.55
N MET A 64 -6.79 3.20 9.09
CA MET A 64 -6.31 3.75 10.36
C MET A 64 -5.98 5.25 10.28
N ILE A 65 -5.87 5.80 9.07
CA ILE A 65 -5.71 7.25 8.85
C ILE A 65 -7.00 8.03 9.18
N LEU A 66 -8.15 7.36 9.25
CA LEU A 66 -9.44 8.01 9.47
C LEU A 66 -9.62 8.41 10.94
N GLY A 67 -10.12 9.62 11.17
CA GLY A 67 -10.54 10.06 12.50
C GLY A 67 -11.79 9.32 13.01
N ILE A 68 -12.08 9.42 14.31
CA ILE A 68 -13.16 8.68 14.99
C ILE A 68 -14.53 8.86 14.32
N CYS A 69 -14.88 10.08 13.91
CA CYS A 69 -16.17 10.32 13.25
C CYS A 69 -16.18 9.86 11.78
N ALA A 70 -15.02 9.82 11.12
CA ALA A 70 -14.93 9.37 9.73
C ALA A 70 -14.94 7.83 9.63
N SER A 71 -14.42 7.12 10.65
CA SER A 71 -14.35 5.66 10.64
C SER A 71 -15.70 4.95 10.80
N ILE A 72 -16.76 5.68 11.14
CA ILE A 72 -18.14 5.14 11.22
C ILE A 72 -18.95 5.35 9.93
N ILE A 73 -18.40 6.05 8.94
CA ILE A 73 -19.07 6.27 7.65
C ILE A 73 -18.95 5.00 6.82
N PRO A 74 -20.05 4.41 6.33
CA PRO A 74 -19.97 3.25 5.45
C PRO A 74 -19.32 3.63 4.11
N PHE A 75 -18.39 2.80 3.64
CA PHE A 75 -17.61 3.02 2.41
C PHE A 75 -16.98 4.43 2.35
N PRO A 76 -16.14 4.79 3.34
CA PRO A 76 -15.65 6.16 3.50
C PRO A 76 -14.76 6.61 2.33
N ASP A 77 -14.17 5.67 1.60
CA ASP A 77 -13.32 5.86 0.42
C ASP A 77 -14.10 5.94 -0.90
N HIS A 78 -15.44 5.84 -0.88
CA HIS A 78 -16.32 5.86 -2.06
C HIS A 78 -17.26 7.07 -2.09
N ASN A 79 -17.06 8.04 -1.20
CA ASN A 79 -17.91 9.23 -1.11
C ASN A 79 -17.41 10.36 -2.05
N GLN A 80 -18.31 11.29 -2.38
CA GLN A 80 -18.10 12.35 -3.38
C GLN A 80 -17.17 13.48 -2.92
#